data_AF-A0A7C3HNS7-F1
#
_entry.id   AF-A0A7C3HNS7-F1
#
_cell.length_a   1.000
_cell.length_b   1.000
_cell.length_c   1.000
_cell.angle_alpha   90.00
_cell.angle_beta   90.00
_cell.angle_gamma   90.00
#
_symmetry.space_group_name_H-M   'P 1'
#
loop_
_entity.id
_entity.type
_entity.pdbx_description
1 polymer ?
#
loop_
_entity_poly.entity_id
_entity_poly.type
_entity_poly.pdbx_seq_one_letter_code
_entity_poly.pdbx_strand_id
1 'polypeptide(L)'
;MYALDGFEARVSAFVAGVGWLLFWPRLPAAWVLLSLLAVAGAGAWLARRGGRWRWLGCPALFALGVFWAGAYASFWQPLPLDAALAGRELLLEGRIADLPLRDERRQRFVFRVASARLDGVAVATPERVLLSWYRSEQVVA
;
A
#
# COMPACT_ATOMS: atom_id res chain seq x y z
N MET A 1 2.02 -28.76 -24.41
CA MET A 1 1.46 -27.52 -25.00
C MET A 1 0.13 -27.29 -24.29
N TYR A 2 0.17 -26.59 -23.16
CA TYR A 2 -0.88 -26.62 -22.14
C TYR A 2 -2.09 -25.78 -22.57
N ALA A 3 -3.25 -26.43 -22.64
CA ALA A 3 -4.55 -25.80 -22.85
C ALA A 3 -5.00 -25.07 -21.57
N LEU A 4 -4.36 -23.92 -21.29
CA LEU A 4 -4.68 -23.04 -20.15
C LEU A 4 -5.22 -21.67 -20.59
N ASP A 5 -5.65 -21.55 -21.84
CA ASP A 5 -5.90 -20.30 -22.57
C ASP A 5 -6.89 -19.34 -21.88
N GLY A 6 -7.82 -19.87 -21.09
CA GLY A 6 -8.87 -19.08 -20.43
C GLY A 6 -8.59 -18.68 -18.98
N PHE A 7 -7.85 -19.49 -18.23
CA PHE A 7 -7.62 -19.24 -16.80
C PHE A 7 -6.39 -18.37 -16.58
N GLU A 8 -5.28 -18.68 -17.26
CA GLU A 8 -4.05 -17.88 -17.17
C GLU A 8 -4.30 -16.45 -17.62
N ALA A 9 -4.99 -16.25 -18.76
CA ALA A 9 -5.34 -14.92 -19.25
C ALA A 9 -6.17 -14.10 -18.24
N ARG A 10 -7.05 -14.76 -17.48
CA ARG A 10 -7.90 -14.13 -16.45
C ARG A 10 -7.11 -13.75 -15.20
N VAL A 11 -6.21 -14.62 -14.76
CA VAL A 11 -5.30 -14.35 -13.62
C VAL A 11 -4.33 -13.24 -13.99
N SER A 12 -3.72 -13.30 -15.17
CA SER A 12 -2.83 -12.25 -15.68
C SER A 12 -3.56 -10.91 -15.81
N ALA A 13 -4.82 -10.88 -16.26
CA ALA A 13 -5.61 -9.65 -16.31
C ALA A 13 -5.86 -9.06 -14.92
N PHE A 14 -6.17 -9.88 -13.92
CA PHE A 14 -6.32 -9.43 -12.54
C PHE A 14 -5.01 -8.85 -11.97
N VAL A 15 -3.90 -9.58 -12.13
CA VAL A 15 -2.58 -9.13 -11.67
C VAL A 15 -2.12 -7.87 -12.39
N ALA A 16 -2.38 -7.76 -13.70
CA ALA A 16 -2.10 -6.55 -14.48
C ALA A 16 -2.91 -5.36 -13.97
N GLY A 17 -4.15 -5.56 -13.54
CA GLY A 17 -4.97 -4.51 -12.90
C GLY A 17 -4.37 -4.02 -11.59
N VAL A 18 -3.91 -4.94 -10.74
CA VAL A 18 -3.19 -4.59 -9.50
C VAL A 18 -1.90 -3.83 -9.82
N GLY A 19 -1.10 -4.34 -10.76
CA GLY A 19 0.16 -3.72 -11.16
C GLY A 19 -0.02 -2.33 -11.77
N TRP A 20 -1.07 -2.12 -12.55
CA TRP A 20 -1.40 -0.82 -13.14
C TRP A 20 -1.64 0.25 -12.07
N LEU A 21 -2.35 -0.10 -10.99
CA LEU A 21 -2.58 0.82 -9.88
C LEU A 21 -1.27 1.20 -9.16
N LEU A 22 -0.27 0.32 -9.12
CA LEU A 22 1.03 0.63 -8.50
C LEU A 22 1.82 1.72 -9.24
N PHE A 23 1.56 1.94 -10.53
CA PHE A 23 2.16 3.05 -11.28
C PHE A 23 1.50 4.40 -10.98
N TRP A 24 0.36 4.41 -10.30
CA TRP A 24 -0.33 5.66 -9.98
C TRP A 24 0.21 6.28 -8.69
N PRO A 25 0.73 7.51 -8.73
CA PRO A 25 1.31 8.18 -7.55
C PRO A 25 0.25 8.63 -6.53
N ARG A 26 -1.04 8.60 -6.90
CA ARG A 26 -2.17 8.91 -6.01
C ARG A 26 -3.24 7.85 -6.15
N LEU A 27 -3.83 7.47 -5.03
CA LEU A 27 -4.99 6.59 -5.06
C LEU A 27 -6.13 7.31 -5.79
N PRO A 28 -6.77 6.65 -6.78
CA PRO A 28 -7.99 7.16 -7.38
C PRO A 28 -9.08 7.28 -6.31
N ALA A 29 -9.94 8.28 -6.45
CA ALA A 29 -10.98 8.56 -5.47
C ALA A 29 -11.95 7.38 -5.29
N ALA A 30 -12.55 7.26 -4.11
CA ALA A 30 -13.42 6.14 -3.76
C ALA A 30 -14.57 5.91 -4.76
N TRP A 31 -15.13 6.97 -5.35
CA TRP A 31 -16.17 6.87 -6.37
C TRP A 31 -15.67 6.23 -7.68
N VAL A 32 -14.40 6.43 -8.05
CA VAL A 32 -13.77 5.76 -9.21
C VAL A 32 -13.62 4.27 -8.93
N LEU A 33 -13.25 3.91 -7.70
CA LEU A 33 -13.15 2.51 -7.29
C LEU A 33 -14.53 1.84 -7.33
N LEU A 34 -15.57 2.50 -6.81
CA LEU A 34 -16.94 1.99 -6.84
C LEU A 34 -17.49 1.84 -8.26
N SER A 35 -17.19 2.78 -9.17
CA SER A 35 -17.60 2.66 -10.57
C SER A 35 -16.89 1.49 -11.27
N LEU A 36 -15.60 1.27 -11.00
CA LEU A 36 -14.86 0.10 -11.49
C LEU A 36 -15.45 -1.22 -10.97
N LEU A 37 -15.88 -1.28 -9.71
CA LEU A 37 -16.57 -2.45 -9.16
C LEU A 37 -17.90 -2.70 -9.88
N ALA A 38 -18.69 -1.64 -10.12
CA ALA A 38 -19.96 -1.74 -10.84
C ALA A 38 -19.76 -2.24 -12.28
N VAL A 39 -18.73 -1.73 -12.98
CA VAL A 39 -18.35 -2.20 -14.32
C VAL A 39 -17.86 -3.65 -14.31
N ALA A 40 -17.06 -4.04 -13.32
CA ALA A 40 -16.60 -5.42 -13.15
C ALA A 40 -17.79 -6.38 -12.91
N GLY A 41 -18.73 -5.99 -12.04
CA GLY A 41 -19.94 -6.76 -11.76
C GLY A 41 -20.86 -6.88 -12.97
N ALA A 42 -21.11 -5.78 -13.68
CA ALA A 42 -21.88 -5.78 -14.92
C ALA A 42 -21.23 -6.64 -16.01
N GLY A 43 -19.91 -6.50 -16.20
CA GLY A 43 -19.12 -7.28 -17.15
C GLY A 43 -19.14 -8.78 -16.83
N ALA A 44 -19.01 -9.15 -15.55
CA ALA A 44 -19.13 -10.55 -15.11
C ALA A 44 -20.55 -11.10 -15.30
N TRP A 45 -21.58 -10.30 -15.03
CA TRP A 45 -22.98 -10.70 -15.24
C TRP A 45 -23.31 -10.89 -16.73
N LEU A 46 -22.84 -10.00 -17.60
CA LEU A 46 -22.96 -10.12 -19.06
C LEU A 46 -22.18 -11.33 -19.59
N ALA A 47 -20.97 -11.58 -19.08
CA ALA A 47 -20.17 -12.74 -19.46
C ALA A 47 -20.84 -14.08 -19.09
N ARG A 48 -21.64 -14.10 -18.00
CA ARG A 48 -22.44 -15.28 -17.58
C ARG A 48 -23.66 -15.55 -18.47
N ARG A 49 -24.15 -14.55 -19.23
CA ARG A 49 -25.30 -14.72 -20.13
C ARG A 49 -25.01 -15.50 -21.43
N GLY A 50 -23.75 -15.92 -21.65
CA GLY A 50 -23.37 -16.81 -22.77
C GLY A 50 -23.25 -16.12 -24.14
N GLY A 51 -22.54 -16.77 -25.07
CA GLY A 51 -22.30 -16.28 -26.44
C GLY A 51 -21.13 -15.29 -26.55
N ARG A 52 -21.35 -14.16 -27.26
CA ARG A 52 -20.34 -13.15 -27.63
C ARG A 52 -19.74 -12.35 -26.47
N TRP A 53 -20.39 -12.37 -25.30
CA TRP A 53 -20.02 -11.53 -24.14
C TRP A 53 -19.00 -12.19 -23.21
N ARG A 54 -18.60 -13.46 -23.46
CA ARG A 54 -17.58 -14.17 -22.67
C ARG A 54 -16.22 -13.43 -22.65
N TRP A 55 -15.95 -12.62 -23.66
CA TRP A 55 -14.70 -11.90 -23.86
C TRP A 55 -14.57 -10.74 -22.85
N LEU A 56 -15.70 -10.27 -22.29
CA LEU A 56 -15.72 -9.26 -21.22
C LEU A 56 -15.24 -9.80 -19.85
N GLY A 57 -14.97 -11.09 -19.72
CA GLY A 57 -14.46 -11.67 -18.48
C GLY A 57 -13.07 -11.15 -18.09
N CYS A 58 -12.16 -10.97 -19.06
CA CYS A 58 -10.81 -10.44 -18.81
C CYS A 58 -10.82 -8.97 -18.34
N PRO A 59 -11.50 -8.02 -19.01
CA PRO A 59 -11.56 -6.63 -18.53
C PRO A 59 -12.31 -6.49 -17.21
N ALA A 60 -13.32 -7.34 -16.93
CA ALA A 60 -13.98 -7.37 -15.64
C ALA A 60 -13.03 -7.75 -14.49
N LEU A 61 -12.15 -8.74 -14.71
CA LEU A 61 -11.15 -9.14 -13.72
C LEU A 61 -10.02 -8.13 -13.56
N PHE A 62 -9.62 -7.45 -14.64
CA PHE A 62 -8.71 -6.31 -14.57
C PHE A 62 -9.28 -5.20 -13.68
N ALA A 63 -10.52 -4.78 -13.92
CA ALA A 63 -11.20 -3.77 -13.12
C ALA A 63 -11.37 -4.21 -11.65
N LEU A 64 -11.64 -5.49 -11.41
CA LEU A 64 -11.69 -6.06 -10.06
C LEU A 64 -10.34 -6.01 -9.35
N GLY A 65 -9.23 -6.26 -10.06
CA GLY A 65 -7.87 -6.13 -9.53
C GLY A 65 -7.54 -4.70 -9.13
N VAL A 66 -7.89 -3.72 -9.97
CA VAL A 66 -7.74 -2.29 -9.65
C VAL A 66 -8.57 -1.91 -8.43
N PHE A 67 -9.84 -2.33 -8.38
CA PHE A 67 -10.72 -2.09 -7.23
C PHE A 67 -10.15 -2.68 -5.94
N TRP A 68 -9.73 -3.95 -5.97
CA TRP A 68 -9.22 -4.65 -4.78
C TRP A 68 -7.97 -3.96 -4.23
N ALA A 69 -7.02 -3.62 -5.09
CA ALA A 69 -5.80 -2.92 -4.67
C ALA A 69 -6.09 -1.51 -4.14
N GLY A 70 -7.01 -0.78 -4.76
CA GLY A 70 -7.41 0.55 -4.30
C GLY A 70 -8.19 0.54 -2.99
N ALA A 71 -9.10 -0.43 -2.82
CA ALA A 71 -9.81 -0.64 -1.58
C ALA A 71 -8.83 -1.03 -0.46
N TYR A 72 -7.92 -1.97 -0.71
CA TYR A 72 -6.90 -2.38 0.24
C TYR A 72 -6.04 -1.20 0.71
N ALA A 73 -5.54 -0.39 -0.23
CA ALA A 73 -4.75 0.80 0.09
C ALA A 73 -5.57 1.90 0.80
N SER A 74 -6.88 1.97 0.57
CA SER A 74 -7.78 2.89 1.29
C SER A 74 -8.08 2.42 2.71
N PHE A 75 -8.18 1.11 2.94
CA PHE A 75 -8.33 0.52 4.28
C PHE A 75 -7.03 0.61 5.08
N TRP A 76 -5.88 0.46 4.43
CA TRP A 76 -4.55 0.59 5.02
C TRP A 76 -4.01 2.01 4.82
N GLN A 77 -4.57 2.97 5.52
CA GLN A 77 -3.99 4.30 5.66
C GLN A 77 -3.17 4.34 6.96
N PRO A 78 -1.87 4.00 6.94
CA PRO A 78 -1.02 4.36 8.07
C PRO A 78 -1.10 5.88 8.20
N LEU A 79 -1.28 6.38 9.43
CA LEU A 79 -1.25 7.82 9.69
C LEU A 79 0.07 8.34 9.12
N PRO A 80 0.06 9.12 8.03
CA PRO A 80 1.31 9.57 7.43
C PRO A 80 1.99 10.47 8.45
N LEU A 81 3.29 10.27 8.64
CA LEU A 81 4.08 11.25 9.36
C LEU A 81 3.92 12.57 8.61
N ASP A 82 3.51 13.63 9.31
CA ASP A 82 3.30 14.93 8.69
C ASP A 82 4.57 15.34 7.93
N ALA A 83 4.41 15.72 6.66
CA ALA A 83 5.52 16.10 5.80
C ALA A 83 6.29 17.30 6.37
N ALA A 84 5.64 18.14 7.20
CA ALA A 84 6.29 19.23 7.92
C ALA A 84 7.34 18.76 8.94
N LEU A 85 7.24 17.52 9.43
CA LEU A 85 8.17 16.91 10.38
C LEU A 85 9.36 16.25 9.69
N ALA A 86 9.33 16.09 8.36
CA ALA A 86 10.41 15.46 7.62
C ALA A 86 11.70 16.31 7.70
N GLY A 87 12.82 15.68 8.09
CA GLY A 87 14.11 16.36 8.24
C GLY A 87 14.25 17.22 9.50
N ARG A 88 13.28 17.17 10.41
CA ARG A 88 13.34 17.85 11.71
C ARG A 88 13.73 16.86 12.81
N GLU A 89 14.43 17.36 13.81
CA GLU A 89 14.75 16.57 15.01
C GLU A 89 13.55 16.57 15.96
N LEU A 90 13.07 15.38 16.29
CA LEU A 90 11.93 15.18 17.18
C LEU A 90 12.38 14.52 18.47
N LEU A 91 11.96 15.08 19.59
CA LEU A 91 12.06 14.41 20.89
C LEU A 91 10.87 13.46 21.03
N LEU A 92 11.14 12.15 21.08
CA LEU A 92 10.13 11.12 21.26
C LEU A 92 10.29 10.47 22.64
N GLU A 93 9.21 10.41 23.40
CA GLU A 93 9.14 9.64 24.64
C GLU A 93 8.16 8.47 24.45
N GLY A 94 8.46 7.33 25.04
CA GLY A 94 7.68 6.12 24.79
C GLY A 94 8.37 4.84 25.21
N ARG A 95 7.99 3.73 24.59
CA ARG A 95 8.49 2.39 24.92
C ARG A 95 8.91 1.65 23.66
N ILE A 96 9.97 0.85 23.78
CA ILE A 96 10.36 -0.10 22.74
C ILE A 96 9.29 -1.19 22.67
N ALA A 97 8.63 -1.31 21.52
CA ALA A 97 7.48 -2.19 21.34
C ALA A 97 7.85 -3.59 20.83
N ASP A 98 9.04 -3.73 20.23
CA ASP A 98 9.50 -4.98 19.63
C ASP A 98 11.02 -5.18 19.82
N LEU A 99 11.47 -6.43 19.75
CA LEU A 99 12.87 -6.78 19.92
C LEU A 99 13.71 -6.09 18.82
N PRO A 100 14.81 -5.40 19.17
CA PRO A 100 15.62 -4.74 18.15
C PRO A 100 16.22 -5.74 17.16
N LEU A 101 15.89 -5.59 15.89
CA LEU A 101 16.57 -6.32 14.82
C LEU A 101 17.92 -5.64 14.59
N ARG A 102 18.99 -6.39 14.84
CA ARG A 102 20.36 -5.97 14.55
C ARG A 102 20.81 -6.65 13.27
N ASP A 103 21.17 -5.82 12.30
CA ASP A 103 21.87 -6.19 11.08
C ASP A 103 23.29 -5.60 11.14
N GLU A 104 24.24 -6.12 10.37
CA GLU A 104 25.66 -5.73 10.43
C GLU A 104 25.88 -4.22 10.23
N ARG A 105 24.96 -3.56 9.52
CA ARG A 105 25.02 -2.13 9.16
C ARG A 105 23.95 -1.25 9.81
N ARG A 106 22.90 -1.83 10.40
CA ARG A 106 21.74 -1.06 10.88
C ARG A 106 21.07 -1.76 12.05
N GLN A 107 20.61 -0.98 13.02
CA GLN A 107 19.69 -1.47 14.06
C GLN A 107 18.31 -0.87 13.82
N ARG A 108 17.26 -1.69 13.78
CA ARG A 108 15.87 -1.23 13.62
C ARG A 108 15.00 -1.78 14.74
N PHE A 109 14.10 -0.97 15.25
CA PHE A 109 13.12 -1.41 16.24
C PHE A 109 11.86 -0.58 16.13
N VAL A 110 10.73 -1.19 16.47
CA VAL A 110 9.45 -0.48 16.55
C VAL A 110 9.36 0.21 17.90
N PHE A 111 9.16 1.52 17.88
CA PHE A 111 8.96 2.36 19.07
C PHE A 111 7.50 2.79 19.15
N ARG A 112 6.87 2.58 20.31
CA ARG A 112 5.53 3.09 20.60
C ARG A 112 5.67 4.47 21.24
N VAL A 113 5.19 5.50 20.54
CA VAL A 113 5.28 6.89 20.96
C VAL A 113 4.19 7.18 21.99
N ALA A 114 4.59 7.71 23.15
CA ALA A 114 3.69 8.22 24.18
C ALA A 114 3.58 9.75 24.09
N SER A 115 4.68 10.44 23.78
CA SER A 115 4.71 11.88 23.52
C SER A 115 5.74 12.21 22.44
N ALA A 116 5.46 13.24 21.63
CA ALA A 116 6.37 13.74 20.61
C ALA A 116 6.44 15.26 20.69
N ARG A 117 7.65 15.82 20.65
CA ARG A 117 7.88 17.27 20.68
C ARG A 117 8.86 17.70 19.59
N LEU A 118 8.58 18.84 18.99
CA LEU A 118 9.46 19.58 18.11
C LEU A 118 9.73 20.95 18.75
N ASP A 119 10.99 21.28 19.03
CA ASP A 119 11.37 22.55 19.67
C ASP A 119 10.56 22.88 20.95
N GLY A 120 10.22 21.83 21.72
CA GLY A 120 9.42 21.94 22.95
C GLY A 120 7.90 21.96 22.75
N VAL A 121 7.41 22.07 21.50
CA VAL A 121 5.98 22.08 21.15
C VAL A 121 5.50 20.66 20.85
N ALA A 122 4.33 20.28 21.39
CA ALA A 122 3.73 18.97 21.13
C ALA A 122 3.32 18.84 19.67
N VAL A 123 3.69 17.72 19.02
CA VAL A 123 3.36 17.42 17.63
C VAL A 123 2.63 16.08 17.52
N ALA A 124 1.74 15.97 16.53
CA ALA A 124 1.05 14.72 16.25
C ALA A 124 2.00 13.76 15.51
N THR A 125 2.09 12.52 16.01
CA THR A 125 2.87 11.45 15.38
C THR A 125 2.07 10.14 15.37
N PRO A 126 2.39 9.19 14.48
CA PRO A 126 1.83 7.84 14.55
C PRO A 126 2.13 7.17 15.91
N GLU A 127 1.21 6.33 16.39
CA GLU A 127 1.40 5.59 17.66
C GLU A 127 2.64 4.68 17.62
N ARG A 128 2.97 4.15 16.44
CA ARG A 128 4.11 3.24 16.22
C ARG A 128 5.00 3.79 15.12
N VAL A 129 6.27 3.96 15.44
CA VAL A 129 7.29 4.43 14.50
C VAL A 129 8.41 3.41 14.43
N LEU A 130 8.82 3.05 13.22
CA LEU A 130 10.00 2.22 13.00
C LEU A 130 11.24 3.13 13.06
N LEU A 131 11.95 3.11 14.19
CA LEU A 131 13.20 3.84 14.33
C LEU A 131 14.35 3.01 13.81
N SER A 132 15.37 3.68 13.28
CA SER A 132 16.58 2.97 12.90
C SER A 132 17.84 3.77 13.00
N TRP A 133 18.85 3.10 13.52
CA TRP A 133 20.20 3.62 13.64
C TRP A 133 21.07 3.07 12.53
N TYR A 134 21.66 3.98 11.76
CA TYR A 134 22.74 3.67 10.85
C TYR A 134 24.04 3.87 11.60
N ARG A 135 24.93 2.88 11.56
CA ARG A 135 26.30 3.09 12.05
C ARG A 135 26.94 4.05 11.05
N SER A 136 27.20 5.29 11.45
CA SER A 136 28.01 6.21 10.65
C SER A 136 29.36 5.54 10.46
N GLU A 137 29.73 5.22 9.22
CA GLU A 137 31.15 5.07 8.89
C GLU A 137 31.83 6.33 9.42
N GLN A 138 32.83 6.15 10.29
CA GLN A 138 33.56 7.27 10.83
C GLN A 138 34.07 8.07 9.64
N VAL A 139 33.60 9.31 9.49
CA VAL A 139 34.21 10.27 8.58
C VAL A 139 35.61 10.49 9.14
N VAL A 140 36.57 9.75 8.60
CA VAL A 140 37.99 9.98 8.85
C VAL A 140 38.27 11.38 8.31
N ALA A 141 38.65 12.26 9.22
CA ALA A 141 38.91 13.68 8.99
C ALA A 141 40.07 13.92 8.02
#